data_AF-A0A0T5Z2S4-F1
#
_entry.id   AF-A0A0T5Z2S4-F1
#
_cell.length_a   1.000
_cell.length_b   1.000
_cell.length_c   1.000
_cell.angle_alpha   90.00
_cell.angle_beta   90.00
_cell.angle_gamma   90.00
#
_symmetry.space_group_name_H-M   'P 1'
#
loop_
_entity.id
_entity.type
_entity.pdbx_description
1 polymer ?
#
loop_
_entity_poly.entity_id
_entity_poly.type
_entity_poly.pdbx_seq_one_letter_code
_entity_poly.pdbx_strand_id
1 'polypeptide(L)'
;MFKRSVIYQSMLLALVLPGVAVAEIEVSGYLKNETAVFTKSGQRTGQASSMLDTTEHSAGDLMKFENSARIFFNGDLGEESSWHGELNLIYDTEGVDGYKSHESYTQNDWFRELYVDTSAGGWDLRLGKQQVVWGTADGMKLLDIINPTDYRELNQNAMEDSRIPIWMINAERNVGESGNIQLIVSQVEENKIPGLNADGDAEHPFLMKGVDSITGKVNGFLNVTPRLAATAQSFNNAAQAGMLTGGVPMSSGLVGFAGLSVDGFASNPDPIGSGTSGSVMLNQIAQFGLTDPTVAVDPNGNFWVTNLTSVTGQLPTDVTWDVSQA
;
A
#
# COMPACT_ATOMS: atom_id res chain seq x y z
N MET A 1 13.81 15.46 5.90
CA MET A 1 13.43 16.70 6.61
C MET A 1 12.24 16.37 7.50
N PHE A 2 12.46 16.13 8.80
CA PHE A 2 11.44 15.60 9.72
C PHE A 2 10.28 16.60 9.87
N LYS A 3 9.05 16.20 9.50
CA LYS A 3 7.84 16.98 9.78
C LYS A 3 7.63 17.01 11.30
N ARG A 4 7.84 18.18 11.90
CA ARG A 4 7.65 18.41 13.33
C ARG A 4 6.16 18.50 13.64
N SER A 5 5.57 17.40 14.11
CA SER A 5 4.21 17.38 14.67
C SER A 5 4.24 17.92 16.12
N VAL A 6 3.22 18.70 16.51
CA VAL A 6 3.08 19.25 17.87
C VAL A 6 3.03 18.13 18.92
N ILE A 7 2.54 16.94 18.54
CA ILE A 7 2.48 15.73 19.37
C ILE A 7 3.88 15.28 19.80
N TYR A 8 4.86 15.37 18.90
CA TYR A 8 6.25 15.00 19.15
C TYR A 8 6.88 15.86 20.26
N GLN A 9 6.56 17.15 20.31
CA GLN A 9 7.08 18.06 21.34
C GLN A 9 6.44 17.80 22.71
N SER A 10 5.13 17.52 22.76
CA SER A 10 4.44 17.16 24.00
C SER A 10 4.90 15.80 24.56
N MET A 11 5.22 14.83 23.70
CA MET A 11 5.72 13.52 24.13
C MET A 11 7.17 13.56 24.61
N LEU A 12 8.04 14.35 23.97
CA LEU A 12 9.38 14.63 24.49
C LEU A 12 9.32 15.33 25.86
N LEU A 13 8.34 16.20 26.08
CA LEU A 13 8.13 16.85 27.37
C LEU A 13 7.70 15.84 28.45
N ALA A 14 6.85 14.87 28.11
CA ALA A 14 6.45 13.78 29.01
C ALA A 14 7.65 12.89 29.39
N LEU A 15 8.57 12.63 28.44
CA LEU A 15 9.82 11.92 28.71
C LEU A 15 10.82 12.71 29.58
N VAL A 16 10.70 14.04 29.63
CA VAL A 16 11.57 14.96 30.39
C VAL A 16 10.95 15.38 31.73
N LEU A 17 9.85 14.75 32.16
CA LEU A 17 9.26 14.95 33.48
C LEU A 17 9.75 14.01 34.62
N PRO A 18 11.00 13.48 34.69
CA PRO A 18 11.48 12.84 35.91
C PRO A 18 11.92 13.91 36.91
N GLY A 19 10.96 14.56 37.55
CA GLY A 19 11.22 15.59 38.57
C GLY A 19 10.34 15.50 39.81
N VAL A 20 9.36 14.60 39.86
CA VAL A 20 8.45 14.47 41.00
C VAL A 20 8.41 13.00 41.43
N ALA A 21 9.23 12.68 42.43
CA ALA A 21 9.15 11.48 43.27
C ALA A 21 8.67 10.19 42.57
N VAL A 22 9.41 9.70 41.57
CA VAL A 22 9.12 8.41 40.95
C VAL A 22 9.84 7.32 41.76
N ALA A 23 9.10 6.31 42.18
CA ALA A 23 9.63 5.05 42.66
C ALA A 23 10.48 4.37 41.56
N GLU A 24 11.11 3.24 41.86
CA GLU A 24 12.03 2.52 40.98
C GLU A 24 11.52 2.42 39.52
N ILE A 25 12.26 2.99 38.57
CA ILE A 25 11.98 2.85 37.13
C ILE A 25 12.69 1.60 36.64
N GLU A 26 11.93 0.62 36.17
CA GLU A 26 12.47 -0.56 35.50
C GLU A 26 12.65 -0.25 34.01
N VAL A 27 13.88 -0.45 33.52
CA VAL A 27 14.20 -0.35 32.10
C VAL A 27 14.65 -1.72 31.61
N SER A 28 13.94 -2.26 30.64
CA SER A 28 14.27 -3.52 29.99
C SER A 28 14.23 -3.35 28.48
N GLY A 29 14.72 -4.33 27.73
CA GLY A 29 14.74 -4.22 26.28
C GLY A 29 15.54 -5.33 25.62
N TYR A 30 15.48 -5.34 24.30
CA TYR A 30 16.23 -6.27 23.47
C TYR A 30 16.63 -5.63 22.14
N LEU A 31 17.67 -6.19 21.55
CA LEU A 31 18.09 -5.89 20.19
C LEU A 31 17.74 -7.09 19.31
N LYS A 32 17.23 -6.83 18.11
CA LYS A 32 16.85 -7.84 17.13
C LYS A 32 17.44 -7.47 15.78
N ASN A 33 17.99 -8.46 15.11
CA ASN A 33 18.38 -8.36 13.71
C ASN A 33 17.59 -9.40 12.94
N GLU A 34 16.95 -8.98 11.85
CA GLU A 34 16.31 -9.86 10.89
C GLU A 34 17.01 -9.74 9.54
N THR A 35 17.49 -10.87 9.04
CA THR A 35 18.10 -10.96 7.72
C THR A 35 17.39 -12.01 6.90
N ALA A 36 16.90 -11.62 5.72
CA ALA A 36 16.33 -12.53 4.74
C ALA A 36 17.10 -12.46 3.42
N VAL A 37 17.25 -13.60 2.75
CA VAL A 37 17.96 -13.73 1.47
C VAL A 37 17.09 -14.47 0.46
N PHE A 38 17.18 -14.08 -0.80
CA PHE A 38 16.50 -14.80 -1.87
C PHE A 38 17.19 -16.14 -2.13
N THR A 39 16.41 -17.23 -2.16
CA THR A 39 16.93 -18.57 -2.46
C THR A 39 16.96 -18.89 -3.96
N LYS A 40 16.27 -18.09 -4.77
CA LYS A 40 16.15 -18.23 -6.23
C LYS A 40 16.15 -16.85 -6.85
N SER A 41 16.62 -16.74 -8.08
CA SER A 41 16.44 -15.54 -8.89
C SER A 41 15.02 -15.44 -9.42
N GLY A 42 14.54 -14.23 -9.67
CA GLY A 42 13.25 -13.97 -10.27
C GLY A 42 12.68 -12.59 -9.97
N GLN A 43 11.48 -12.33 -10.46
CA GLN A 43 10.76 -11.10 -10.15
C GLN A 43 9.76 -11.33 -9.01
N ARG A 44 9.66 -10.34 -8.11
CA ARG A 44 8.65 -10.31 -7.06
C ARG A 44 7.32 -9.78 -7.58
N THR A 45 6.26 -10.04 -6.83
CA THR A 45 4.95 -9.43 -7.06
C THR A 45 5.08 -7.91 -7.02
N GLY A 46 4.50 -7.21 -8.01
CA GLY A 46 4.57 -5.74 -8.13
C GLY A 46 5.97 -5.15 -8.33
N GLN A 47 7.00 -5.96 -8.62
CA GLN A 47 8.36 -5.49 -8.91
C GLN A 47 8.44 -4.81 -10.28
N ALA A 48 7.78 -5.40 -11.28
CA ALA A 48 7.86 -4.90 -12.65
C ALA A 48 7.35 -3.46 -12.75
N SER A 49 8.16 -2.59 -13.35
CA SER A 49 7.79 -1.20 -13.67
C SER A 49 6.99 -1.08 -14.97
N SER A 50 7.11 -2.06 -15.87
CA SER A 50 6.38 -2.14 -17.13
C SER A 50 6.12 -3.60 -17.54
N MET A 51 5.30 -3.83 -18.57
CA MET A 51 5.06 -5.19 -19.10
C MET A 51 6.28 -5.86 -19.74
N LEU A 52 7.32 -5.06 -20.04
CA LEU A 52 8.57 -5.54 -20.65
C LEU A 52 9.74 -5.52 -19.65
N ASP A 53 9.50 -5.13 -18.41
CA ASP A 53 10.54 -5.10 -17.39
C ASP A 53 10.94 -6.52 -17.01
N THR A 54 12.18 -6.88 -17.32
CA THR A 54 12.78 -8.17 -16.97
C THR A 54 13.77 -8.06 -15.81
N THR A 55 13.82 -6.90 -15.13
CA THR A 55 14.71 -6.67 -13.99
C THR A 55 14.31 -7.60 -12.86
N GLU A 56 15.24 -8.44 -12.40
CA GLU A 56 15.01 -9.43 -11.37
C GLU A 56 16.09 -9.40 -10.29
N HIS A 57 15.75 -9.90 -9.10
CA HIS A 57 16.77 -10.19 -8.08
C HIS A 57 17.47 -11.50 -8.41
N SER A 58 18.70 -11.64 -7.92
CA SER A 58 19.49 -12.88 -8.01
C SER A 58 19.37 -13.72 -6.74
N ALA A 59 19.53 -15.03 -6.89
CA ALA A 59 19.71 -15.91 -5.73
C ALA A 59 20.92 -15.46 -4.90
N GLY A 60 20.71 -15.27 -3.60
CA GLY A 60 21.71 -14.75 -2.66
C GLY A 60 21.59 -13.25 -2.36
N ASP A 61 20.79 -12.50 -3.13
CA ASP A 61 20.53 -11.10 -2.83
C ASP A 61 19.80 -10.95 -1.49
N LEU A 62 20.07 -9.86 -0.77
CA LEU A 62 19.35 -9.53 0.46
C LEU A 62 17.92 -9.15 0.11
N MET A 63 16.98 -9.77 0.81
CA MET A 63 15.54 -9.46 0.73
C MET A 63 15.13 -8.50 1.85
N LYS A 64 15.72 -8.65 3.03
CA LYS A 64 15.46 -7.86 4.22
C LYS A 64 16.73 -7.79 5.06
N PHE A 65 17.05 -6.61 5.58
CA PHE A 65 18.09 -6.46 6.59
C PHE A 65 17.67 -5.38 7.58
N GLU A 66 16.91 -5.80 8.58
CA GLU A 66 16.34 -4.95 9.60
C GLU A 66 17.08 -5.09 10.92
N ASN A 67 17.40 -3.96 11.52
CA ASN A 67 17.90 -3.87 12.88
C ASN A 67 16.88 -3.11 13.72
N SER A 68 16.51 -3.68 14.84
CA SER A 68 15.58 -3.08 15.78
C SER A 68 16.08 -3.12 17.22
N ALA A 69 15.76 -2.07 17.96
CA ALA A 69 16.01 -1.94 19.38
C ALA A 69 14.69 -1.59 20.07
N ARG A 70 14.19 -2.52 20.89
CA ARG A 70 12.99 -2.28 21.70
C ARG A 70 13.39 -2.05 23.14
N ILE A 71 12.90 -0.97 23.71
CA ILE A 71 13.20 -0.52 25.07
C ILE A 71 11.87 -0.25 25.78
N PHE A 72 11.70 -0.88 26.92
CA PHE A 72 10.53 -0.76 27.76
C PHE A 72 10.89 0.02 29.02
N PHE A 73 9.98 0.88 29.42
CA PHE A 73 10.07 1.69 30.63
C PHE A 73 8.83 1.39 31.46
N ASN A 74 9.02 0.99 32.70
CA ASN A 74 7.95 0.79 33.67
C ASN A 74 8.27 1.56 34.94
N GLY A 75 7.25 2.10 35.59
CA GLY A 75 7.43 2.66 36.91
C GLY A 75 6.11 2.89 37.62
N ASP A 76 6.19 3.02 38.93
CA ASP A 76 5.03 3.30 39.77
C ASP A 76 4.84 4.81 39.97
N LEU A 77 3.58 5.24 39.97
CA LEU A 77 3.12 6.60 40.24
C LEU A 77 2.30 6.59 41.53
N GLY A 78 2.99 6.52 42.68
CA GLY A 78 2.33 6.39 43.98
C GLY A 78 1.96 4.94 44.28
N GLU A 79 0.89 4.71 45.04
CA GLU A 79 0.51 3.38 45.53
C GLU A 79 -0.51 2.65 44.63
N GLU A 80 -1.29 3.38 43.84
CA GLU A 80 -2.44 2.86 43.11
C GLU A 80 -2.32 3.04 41.59
N SER A 81 -1.15 3.45 41.09
CA SER A 81 -0.97 3.75 39.67
C SER A 81 0.42 3.40 39.18
N SER A 82 0.51 2.99 37.92
CA SER A 82 1.76 2.69 37.24
C SER A 82 1.71 3.20 35.80
N TRP A 83 2.87 3.31 35.18
CA TRP A 83 2.99 3.73 33.78
C TRP A 83 3.90 2.79 33.01
N HIS A 84 3.59 2.63 31.73
CA HIS A 84 4.35 1.83 30.78
C HIS A 84 4.67 2.68 29.54
N GLY A 85 5.88 2.55 29.02
CA GLY A 85 6.28 3.10 27.74
C GLY A 85 7.12 2.11 26.94
N GLU A 86 6.87 2.02 25.64
CA GLU A 86 7.64 1.21 24.69
C GLU A 86 8.22 2.10 23.59
N LEU A 87 9.55 2.11 23.51
CA LEU A 87 10.31 2.72 22.42
C LEU A 87 10.86 1.64 21.49
N ASN A 88 10.57 1.74 20.21
CA ASN A 88 10.90 0.76 19.18
C ASN A 88 11.68 1.42 18.04
N LEU A 89 13.01 1.42 18.10
CA LEU A 89 13.86 2.01 17.06
C LEU A 89 14.13 0.97 15.99
N ILE A 90 13.63 1.19 14.77
CA ILE A 90 13.77 0.24 13.65
C ILE A 90 14.43 0.92 12.45
N TYR A 91 15.33 0.19 11.79
CA TYR A 91 15.85 0.55 10.48
C TYR A 91 16.09 -0.70 9.60
N ASP A 92 15.43 -0.74 8.44
CA ASP A 92 15.59 -1.76 7.40
C ASP A 92 16.27 -1.15 6.17
N THR A 93 17.43 -1.68 5.78
CA THR A 93 18.19 -1.15 4.64
C THR A 93 17.56 -1.51 3.29
N GLU A 94 16.84 -2.64 3.22
CA GLU A 94 16.24 -3.17 1.99
C GLU A 94 14.75 -2.82 1.86
N GLY A 95 14.16 -2.19 2.87
CA GLY A 95 12.75 -1.76 2.85
C GLY A 95 12.48 -0.77 1.72
N VAL A 96 11.24 -0.71 1.23
CA VAL A 96 10.82 0.33 0.27
C VAL A 96 10.65 1.69 0.98
N ASP A 97 10.63 2.79 0.22
CA ASP A 97 10.51 4.13 0.81
C ASP A 97 9.21 4.26 1.62
N GLY A 98 9.29 4.80 2.85
CA GLY A 98 8.20 4.79 3.83
C GLY A 98 8.17 3.57 4.77
N TYR A 99 8.96 2.54 4.46
CA TYR A 99 9.03 1.29 5.23
C TYR A 99 10.40 1.04 5.87
N LYS A 100 11.44 1.72 5.41
CA LYS A 100 12.82 1.60 5.93
C LYS A 100 12.98 1.99 7.39
N SER A 101 12.10 2.81 7.94
CA SER A 101 12.28 3.38 9.28
C SER A 101 10.94 3.66 9.94
N HIS A 102 10.94 4.62 10.88
CA HIS A 102 9.74 5.07 11.55
C HIS A 102 8.62 5.47 10.60
N GLU A 103 7.45 4.89 10.84
CA GLU A 103 6.19 5.36 10.30
C GLU A 103 5.13 5.25 11.39
N SER A 104 4.41 6.35 11.64
CA SER A 104 3.40 6.42 12.70
C SER A 104 2.23 5.49 12.43
N TYR A 105 1.68 4.87 13.47
CA TYR A 105 0.56 3.91 13.35
C TYR A 105 0.87 2.74 12.41
N THR A 106 2.08 2.21 12.51
CA THR A 106 2.53 1.00 11.83
C THR A 106 3.38 0.15 12.77
N GLN A 107 3.80 -1.05 12.35
CA GLN A 107 4.71 -1.88 13.13
C GLN A 107 6.05 -1.18 13.46
N ASN A 108 6.45 -0.19 12.64
CA ASN A 108 7.68 0.60 12.77
C ASN A 108 7.45 1.91 13.54
N ASP A 109 6.31 2.05 14.22
CA ASP A 109 6.12 3.20 15.10
C ASP A 109 7.17 3.16 16.21
N TRP A 110 7.81 4.31 16.45
CA TRP A 110 8.82 4.43 17.48
C TRP A 110 8.18 4.36 18.87
N PHE A 111 6.98 4.87 19.04
CA PHE A 111 6.29 4.81 20.33
C PHE A 111 5.12 3.86 20.19
N ARG A 112 5.35 2.59 20.47
CA ARG A 112 4.32 1.57 20.31
C ARG A 112 3.30 1.69 21.42
N GLU A 113 3.72 1.66 22.67
CA GLU A 113 2.83 1.77 23.83
C GLU A 113 3.25 2.93 24.73
N LEU A 114 2.26 3.62 25.28
CA LEU A 114 2.44 4.64 26.30
C LEU A 114 1.12 4.80 27.04
N TYR A 115 1.01 4.20 28.22
CA TYR A 115 -0.21 4.25 29.02
C TYR A 115 0.06 4.35 30.51
N VAL A 116 -0.97 4.78 31.22
CA VAL A 116 -1.03 4.79 32.68
C VAL A 116 -2.16 3.87 33.11
N ASP A 117 -1.86 2.99 34.07
CA ASP A 117 -2.84 2.18 34.79
C ASP A 117 -3.13 2.85 36.13
N THR A 118 -4.41 3.00 36.49
CA THR A 118 -4.84 3.59 37.76
C THR A 118 -6.17 3.00 38.20
N SER A 119 -6.38 2.89 39.51
CA SER A 119 -7.66 2.46 40.06
C SER A 119 -8.38 3.64 40.71
N ALA A 120 -9.62 3.91 40.32
CA ALA A 120 -10.40 5.03 40.86
C ALA A 120 -11.88 4.66 41.01
N GLY A 121 -12.41 4.78 42.23
CA GLY A 121 -13.85 4.56 42.49
C GLY A 121 -14.32 3.12 42.19
N GLY A 122 -13.44 2.13 42.35
CA GLY A 122 -13.72 0.73 42.05
C GLY A 122 -13.68 0.37 40.56
N TRP A 123 -13.16 1.27 39.72
CA TRP A 123 -12.82 1.01 38.32
C TRP A 123 -11.31 0.91 38.17
N ASP A 124 -10.86 -0.01 37.33
CA ASP A 124 -9.49 -0.11 36.85
C ASP A 124 -9.44 0.54 35.46
N LEU A 125 -8.59 1.55 35.32
CA LEU A 125 -8.53 2.39 34.14
C LEU A 125 -7.14 2.28 33.51
N ARG A 126 -7.09 1.99 32.21
CA ARG A 126 -5.89 2.12 31.39
C ARG A 126 -6.09 3.23 30.38
N LEU A 127 -5.26 4.26 30.48
CA LEU A 127 -5.38 5.48 29.69
C LEU A 127 -4.11 5.69 28.86
N GLY A 128 -4.23 5.74 27.53
CA GLY A 128 -3.11 6.05 26.66
C GLY A 128 -3.08 5.21 25.39
N LYS A 129 -1.91 5.14 24.76
CA LYS A 129 -1.65 4.30 23.60
C LYS A 129 -1.33 2.89 24.07
N GLN A 130 -2.15 1.92 23.69
CA GLN A 130 -2.10 0.56 24.21
C GLN A 130 -2.69 -0.43 23.18
N GLN A 131 -2.50 -1.71 23.46
CA GLN A 131 -3.15 -2.81 22.74
C GLN A 131 -4.05 -3.61 23.68
N VAL A 132 -5.23 -4.00 23.20
CA VAL A 132 -6.19 -4.83 23.93
C VAL A 132 -6.42 -6.11 23.14
N VAL A 133 -6.24 -7.24 23.82
CA VAL A 133 -6.33 -8.56 23.19
C VAL A 133 -7.60 -9.27 23.66
N TRP A 134 -8.52 -9.50 22.73
CA TRP A 134 -9.71 -10.31 22.95
C TRP A 134 -9.59 -11.64 22.21
N GLY A 135 -9.02 -12.64 22.87
CA GLY A 135 -8.88 -14.01 22.35
C GLY A 135 -7.77 -14.16 21.30
N THR A 136 -6.76 -14.95 21.63
CA THR A 136 -5.70 -15.36 20.70
C THR A 136 -5.92 -16.84 20.37
N ALA A 137 -6.45 -17.13 19.19
CA ALA A 137 -6.42 -18.48 18.63
C ALA A 137 -5.24 -18.55 17.63
N ASP A 138 -4.49 -19.64 17.72
CA ASP A 138 -3.28 -19.95 16.97
C ASP A 138 -3.32 -19.47 15.50
N GLY A 139 -2.49 -18.49 15.17
CA GLY A 139 -2.25 -18.02 13.79
C GLY A 139 -3.29 -17.10 13.15
N MET A 140 -4.49 -16.89 13.72
CA MET A 140 -5.52 -16.03 13.11
C MET A 140 -6.34 -15.22 14.12
N LYS A 141 -6.39 -13.90 13.89
CA LYS A 141 -7.24 -12.95 14.64
C LYS A 141 -8.69 -13.08 14.17
N LEU A 142 -9.56 -13.67 14.99
CA LEU A 142 -10.99 -13.89 14.64
C LEU A 142 -11.95 -12.95 15.38
N LEU A 143 -11.66 -12.60 16.64
CA LEU A 143 -12.58 -11.87 17.52
C LEU A 143 -12.08 -10.48 17.96
N ASP A 144 -10.81 -10.18 17.73
CA ASP A 144 -10.21 -8.90 18.11
C ASP A 144 -10.27 -7.94 16.90
N ILE A 145 -11.19 -6.97 16.96
CA ILE A 145 -11.41 -5.94 15.93
C ILE A 145 -10.90 -4.56 16.40
N ILE A 146 -10.54 -4.42 17.68
CA ILE A 146 -10.23 -3.10 18.27
C ILE A 146 -8.92 -2.56 17.75
N ASN A 147 -7.85 -3.35 17.84
CA ASN A 147 -6.55 -2.93 17.32
C ASN A 147 -6.47 -3.22 15.81
N PRO A 148 -6.21 -2.21 14.97
CA PRO A 148 -5.91 -2.45 13.56
C PRO A 148 -4.67 -3.34 13.43
N THR A 149 -4.56 -4.02 12.30
CA THR A 149 -3.46 -4.92 11.98
C THR A 149 -2.64 -4.38 10.81
N ASP A 150 -1.33 -4.43 11.00
CA ASP A 150 -0.33 -4.19 9.99
C ASP A 150 0.00 -5.49 9.25
N TYR A 151 -0.45 -5.60 8.01
CA TYR A 151 -0.24 -6.76 7.14
C TYR A 151 1.00 -6.64 6.24
N ARG A 152 1.84 -5.64 6.48
CA ARG A 152 3.05 -5.42 5.67
C ARG A 152 4.01 -6.60 5.79
N GLU A 153 4.02 -7.34 6.89
CA GLU A 153 4.79 -8.59 7.04
C GLU A 153 3.91 -9.81 7.27
N LEU A 154 3.00 -10.04 6.33
CA LEU A 154 2.02 -11.12 6.40
C LEU A 154 2.68 -12.47 6.76
N ASN A 155 2.23 -13.05 7.87
CA ASN A 155 2.62 -14.39 8.36
C ASN A 155 4.10 -14.55 8.74
N GLN A 156 4.88 -13.46 8.81
CA GLN A 156 6.22 -13.49 9.42
C GLN A 156 6.18 -13.03 10.86
N ASN A 157 5.42 -11.97 11.13
CA ASN A 157 5.33 -11.39 12.47
C ASN A 157 4.37 -12.16 13.37
N ALA A 158 4.74 -12.22 14.65
CA ALA A 158 3.82 -12.62 15.70
C ALA A 158 2.62 -11.66 15.70
N MET A 159 1.44 -12.17 16.06
CA MET A 159 0.21 -11.37 16.06
C MET A 159 0.26 -10.18 17.02
N GLU A 160 1.11 -10.22 18.04
CA GLU A 160 1.37 -9.09 18.94
C GLU A 160 2.09 -7.95 18.21
N ASP A 161 3.11 -8.26 17.42
CA ASP A 161 3.90 -7.27 16.70
C ASP A 161 3.12 -6.60 15.56
N SER A 162 2.24 -7.37 14.90
CA SER A 162 1.40 -6.87 13.81
C SER A 162 0.21 -6.03 14.27
N ARG A 163 -0.18 -6.08 15.56
CA ARG A 163 -1.18 -5.15 16.09
C ARG A 163 -0.61 -3.75 16.13
N ILE A 164 -1.41 -2.79 15.68
CA ILE A 164 -1.10 -1.37 15.79
C ILE A 164 -1.73 -0.87 17.11
N PRO A 165 -0.91 -0.44 18.09
CA PRO A 165 -1.44 0.15 19.31
C PRO A 165 -2.07 1.51 18.99
N ILE A 166 -3.19 1.80 19.66
CA ILE A 166 -3.98 3.01 19.42
C ILE A 166 -4.28 3.71 20.74
N TRP A 167 -4.55 5.02 20.66
CA TRP A 167 -5.00 5.77 21.82
C TRP A 167 -6.39 5.30 22.21
N MET A 168 -6.53 4.86 23.46
CA MET A 168 -7.79 4.38 24.00
C MET A 168 -7.87 4.55 25.51
N ILE A 169 -9.12 4.59 25.96
CA ILE A 169 -9.53 4.46 27.35
C ILE A 169 -10.10 3.05 27.48
N ASN A 170 -9.50 2.24 28.34
CA ASN A 170 -10.05 0.98 28.77
C ASN A 170 -10.46 1.13 30.24
N ALA A 171 -11.73 0.88 30.55
CA ALA A 171 -12.29 0.95 31.88
C ALA A 171 -12.94 -0.37 32.25
N GLU A 172 -12.43 -1.02 33.28
CA GLU A 172 -12.90 -2.32 33.74
C GLU A 172 -13.41 -2.22 35.17
N ARG A 173 -14.46 -2.98 35.48
CA ARG A 173 -14.98 -3.08 36.84
C ARG A 173 -15.58 -4.46 37.09
N ASN A 174 -15.17 -5.05 38.21
CA ASN A 174 -15.77 -6.27 38.70
C ASN A 174 -17.14 -5.96 39.33
N VAL A 175 -18.13 -6.79 38.99
CA VAL A 175 -19.53 -6.68 39.43
C VAL A 175 -19.94 -7.99 40.11
N GLY A 176 -20.08 -7.95 41.43
CA GLY A 176 -20.37 -9.15 42.23
C GLY A 176 -19.18 -10.08 42.35
N GLU A 177 -19.43 -11.39 42.54
CA GLU A 177 -18.38 -12.39 42.75
C GLU A 177 -17.79 -12.96 41.45
N SER A 178 -18.47 -12.81 40.30
CA SER A 178 -18.07 -13.45 39.03
C SER A 178 -18.30 -12.62 37.77
N GLY A 179 -18.86 -11.41 37.89
CA GLY A 179 -19.10 -10.53 36.75
C GLY A 179 -17.96 -9.55 36.53
N ASN A 180 -17.69 -9.22 35.27
CA ASN A 180 -16.82 -8.11 34.87
C ASN A 180 -17.53 -7.31 33.78
N ILE A 181 -17.43 -5.98 33.86
CA ILE A 181 -17.85 -5.07 32.80
C ILE A 181 -16.62 -4.33 32.31
N GLN A 182 -16.39 -4.38 31.01
CA GLN A 182 -15.34 -3.65 30.31
C GLN A 182 -15.96 -2.64 29.34
N LEU A 183 -15.50 -1.40 29.41
CA LEU A 183 -15.87 -0.33 28.49
C LEU A 183 -14.61 0.20 27.81
N ILE A 184 -14.63 0.20 26.47
CA ILE A 184 -13.53 0.66 25.66
C ILE A 184 -13.98 1.82 24.78
N VAL A 185 -13.22 2.90 24.81
CA VAL A 185 -13.34 4.01 23.87
C VAL A 185 -11.99 4.20 23.20
N SER A 186 -11.92 3.94 21.91
CA SER A 186 -10.68 4.00 21.15
C SER A 186 -10.76 4.98 20.00
N GLN A 187 -9.60 5.48 19.58
CA GLN A 187 -9.42 6.05 18.26
C GLN A 187 -9.80 5.02 17.18
N VAL A 188 -10.30 5.49 16.05
CA VAL A 188 -10.49 4.66 14.85
C VAL A 188 -9.26 4.78 13.98
N GLU A 189 -8.71 3.65 13.56
CA GLU A 189 -7.58 3.57 12.64
C GLU A 189 -7.78 2.37 11.70
N GLU A 190 -7.15 2.41 10.53
CA GLU A 190 -7.35 1.42 9.47
C GLU A 190 -6.25 0.35 9.48
N ASN A 191 -6.61 -0.87 9.05
CA ASN A 191 -5.62 -1.90 8.78
C ASN A 191 -4.68 -1.44 7.67
N LYS A 192 -3.38 -1.67 7.83
CA LYS A 192 -2.38 -1.33 6.81
C LYS A 192 -2.12 -2.56 5.95
N ILE A 193 -2.46 -2.45 4.67
CA ILE A 193 -2.22 -3.51 3.67
C ILE A 193 -1.23 -2.95 2.65
N PRO A 194 -0.08 -3.59 2.44
CA PRO A 194 0.91 -3.12 1.48
C PRO A 194 0.30 -3.12 0.08
N GLY A 195 0.53 -2.03 -0.64
CA GLY A 195 0.12 -1.79 -2.02
C GLY A 195 -1.32 -1.34 -2.21
N LEU A 196 -2.15 -1.30 -1.15
CA LEU A 196 -3.52 -0.77 -1.25
C LEU A 196 -3.52 0.77 -1.15
N ASN A 197 -2.69 1.41 -1.97
CA ASN A 197 -2.53 2.85 -2.06
C ASN A 197 -2.22 3.24 -3.53
N ALA A 198 -2.12 4.55 -3.81
CA ALA A 198 -1.87 5.05 -5.16
C ALA A 198 -0.50 4.65 -5.71
N ASP A 199 0.49 4.47 -4.84
CA ASP A 199 1.86 4.11 -5.21
C ASP A 199 2.03 2.60 -5.41
N GLY A 200 1.03 1.77 -5.06
CA GLY A 200 1.03 0.32 -5.21
C GLY A 200 2.11 -0.42 -4.41
N ASP A 201 2.93 0.28 -3.61
CA ASP A 201 4.10 -0.22 -2.89
C ASP A 201 4.94 -1.20 -3.72
N ALA A 202 5.27 -0.80 -4.95
CA ALA A 202 6.17 -1.57 -5.81
C ALA A 202 7.49 -1.87 -5.08
N GLU A 203 8.08 -3.04 -5.35
CA GLU A 203 9.25 -3.59 -4.64
C GLU A 203 9.00 -4.05 -3.19
N HIS A 204 7.78 -3.94 -2.64
CA HIS A 204 7.52 -4.41 -1.29
C HIS A 204 7.61 -5.96 -1.21
N PRO A 205 8.43 -6.55 -0.31
CA PRO A 205 8.73 -7.98 -0.32
C PRO A 205 7.52 -8.90 -0.14
N PHE A 206 6.52 -8.45 0.63
CA PHE A 206 5.32 -9.22 0.97
C PHE A 206 4.04 -8.67 0.29
N LEU A 207 4.18 -8.04 -0.88
CA LEU A 207 3.02 -7.55 -1.62
C LEU A 207 2.09 -8.71 -2.03
N MET A 208 0.81 -8.62 -1.64
CA MET A 208 -0.19 -9.64 -1.95
C MET A 208 -0.61 -9.56 -3.43
N LYS A 209 -0.68 -10.71 -4.10
CA LYS A 209 -1.13 -10.79 -5.52
C LYS A 209 -2.52 -10.20 -5.75
N GLY A 210 -3.44 -10.37 -4.79
CA GLY A 210 -4.78 -9.79 -4.88
C GLY A 210 -4.75 -8.26 -4.88
N VAL A 211 -3.89 -7.66 -4.06
CA VAL A 211 -3.72 -6.21 -3.99
C VAL A 211 -3.03 -5.71 -5.26
N ASP A 212 -1.95 -6.36 -5.70
CA ASP A 212 -1.26 -6.04 -6.96
C ASP A 212 -2.19 -6.14 -8.19
N SER A 213 -3.14 -7.08 -8.18
CA SER A 213 -4.16 -7.18 -9.23
C SER A 213 -5.12 -5.99 -9.23
N ILE A 214 -5.34 -5.32 -8.10
CA ILE A 214 -6.26 -4.17 -7.99
C ILE A 214 -5.52 -2.86 -8.27
N THR A 215 -4.44 -2.60 -7.53
CA THR A 215 -3.73 -1.31 -7.48
C THR A 215 -2.34 -1.34 -8.10
N GLY A 216 -1.85 -2.51 -8.52
CA GLY A 216 -0.50 -2.68 -9.07
C GLY A 216 -0.24 -1.78 -10.28
N LYS A 217 0.98 -1.23 -10.36
CA LYS A 217 1.35 -0.20 -11.34
C LYS A 217 1.21 -0.65 -12.80
N VAL A 218 1.47 -1.93 -13.07
CA VAL A 218 1.51 -2.48 -14.43
C VAL A 218 0.19 -3.15 -14.79
N ASN A 219 -0.23 -4.14 -13.99
CA ASN A 219 -1.37 -5.01 -14.31
C ASN A 219 -2.60 -4.75 -13.42
N GLY A 220 -2.57 -3.72 -12.56
CA GLY A 220 -3.67 -3.42 -11.65
C GLY A 220 -4.92 -2.94 -12.35
N PHE A 221 -6.09 -3.44 -11.93
CA PHE A 221 -7.40 -3.05 -12.50
C PHE A 221 -7.66 -1.55 -12.46
N LEU A 222 -7.19 -0.83 -11.44
CA LEU A 222 -7.32 0.63 -11.35
C LEU A 222 -6.56 1.35 -12.48
N ASN A 223 -5.48 0.75 -12.98
CA ASN A 223 -4.68 1.30 -14.07
C ASN A 223 -5.16 0.80 -15.45
N VAL A 224 -5.54 -0.47 -15.56
CA VAL A 224 -5.92 -1.10 -16.84
C VAL A 224 -7.35 -0.72 -17.27
N THR A 225 -8.31 -0.72 -16.35
CA THR A 225 -9.73 -0.56 -16.69
C THR A 225 -10.05 0.81 -17.33
N PRO A 226 -9.58 1.95 -16.77
CA PRO A 226 -9.82 3.25 -17.40
C PRO A 226 -9.22 3.34 -18.80
N ARG A 227 -8.06 2.71 -19.01
CA ARG A 227 -7.36 2.70 -20.31
C ARG A 227 -8.10 1.85 -21.35
N LEU A 228 -8.64 0.70 -20.94
CA LEU A 228 -9.48 -0.11 -21.82
C LEU A 228 -10.75 0.65 -22.24
N ALA A 229 -11.36 1.38 -21.30
CA ALA A 229 -12.52 2.22 -21.59
C ALA A 229 -12.18 3.36 -22.57
N ALA A 230 -11.03 4.03 -22.39
CA ALA A 230 -10.57 5.09 -23.29
C ALA A 230 -10.32 4.58 -24.72
N THR A 231 -9.70 3.41 -24.85
CA THR A 231 -9.52 2.75 -26.16
C THR A 231 -10.87 2.43 -26.78
N ALA A 232 -11.79 1.82 -26.04
CA ALA A 232 -13.13 1.50 -26.54
C ALA A 232 -13.92 2.75 -26.99
N GLN A 233 -13.86 3.83 -26.20
CA GLN A 233 -14.50 5.10 -26.56
C GLN A 233 -13.90 5.71 -27.82
N SER A 234 -12.57 5.62 -27.99
CA SER A 234 -11.88 6.09 -29.19
C SER A 234 -12.41 5.37 -30.43
N PHE A 235 -12.53 4.04 -30.39
CA PHE A 235 -13.13 3.25 -31.48
C PHE A 235 -14.59 3.65 -31.77
N ASN A 236 -15.38 3.88 -30.73
CA ASN A 236 -16.77 4.32 -30.88
C ASN A 236 -16.85 5.70 -31.56
N ASN A 237 -15.98 6.64 -31.19
CA ASN A 237 -15.93 7.97 -31.80
C ASN A 237 -15.44 7.92 -33.26
N ALA A 238 -14.39 7.15 -33.56
CA ALA A 238 -13.90 6.94 -34.93
C ALA A 238 -14.97 6.37 -35.84
N ALA A 239 -15.72 5.38 -35.35
CA ALA A 239 -16.83 4.79 -36.09
C ALA A 239 -17.92 5.81 -36.41
N GLN A 240 -18.31 6.63 -35.42
CA GLN A 240 -19.30 7.71 -35.61
C GLN A 240 -18.83 8.75 -36.62
N ALA A 241 -17.54 9.11 -36.61
CA ALA A 241 -16.94 10.05 -37.54
C ALA A 241 -16.75 9.49 -38.96
N GLY A 242 -17.04 8.20 -39.18
CA GLY A 242 -16.96 7.56 -40.48
C GLY A 242 -15.57 7.06 -40.85
N MET A 243 -14.62 7.05 -39.91
CA MET A 243 -13.27 6.53 -40.16
C MET A 243 -13.29 5.05 -40.57
N LEU A 244 -14.27 4.28 -40.09
CA LEU A 244 -14.40 2.85 -40.35
C LEU A 244 -15.37 2.51 -41.50
N THR A 245 -15.90 3.53 -42.19
CA THR A 245 -16.94 3.42 -43.22
C THR A 245 -16.57 4.22 -44.49
N GLY A 246 -15.27 4.43 -44.72
CA GLY A 246 -14.78 5.15 -45.90
C GLY A 246 -15.08 6.65 -45.89
N GLY A 247 -15.16 7.27 -44.70
CA GLY A 247 -15.41 8.70 -44.52
C GLY A 247 -16.88 9.09 -44.41
N VAL A 248 -17.80 8.13 -44.26
CA VAL A 248 -19.24 8.38 -44.11
C VAL A 248 -19.65 8.30 -42.64
N PRO A 249 -19.96 9.42 -41.95
CA PRO A 249 -20.33 9.39 -40.54
C PRO A 249 -21.56 8.50 -40.28
N MET A 250 -21.41 7.50 -39.40
CA MET A 250 -22.46 6.51 -39.10
C MET A 250 -22.41 6.06 -37.64
N SER A 251 -23.53 6.17 -36.92
CA SER A 251 -23.64 5.71 -35.53
C SER A 251 -23.43 4.21 -35.34
N SER A 252 -23.56 3.42 -36.41
CA SER A 252 -23.37 1.97 -36.45
C SER A 252 -22.05 1.55 -37.12
N GLY A 253 -21.06 2.44 -37.23
CA GLY A 253 -19.78 2.15 -37.93
C GLY A 253 -18.99 0.97 -37.36
N LEU A 254 -19.25 0.55 -36.10
CA LEU A 254 -18.65 -0.64 -35.49
C LEU A 254 -19.35 -1.96 -35.83
N VAL A 255 -20.55 -1.94 -36.42
CA VAL A 255 -21.32 -3.17 -36.70
C VAL A 255 -20.59 -4.10 -37.67
N GLY A 256 -19.82 -3.55 -38.62
CA GLY A 256 -18.98 -4.33 -39.52
C GLY A 256 -17.79 -5.04 -38.86
N PHE A 257 -17.45 -4.66 -37.63
CA PHE A 257 -16.39 -5.25 -36.81
C PHE A 257 -16.94 -6.18 -35.72
N ALA A 258 -18.26 -6.38 -35.67
CA ALA A 258 -18.88 -7.28 -34.72
C ALA A 258 -18.36 -8.72 -34.94
N GLY A 259 -17.70 -9.26 -33.92
CA GLY A 259 -17.10 -10.61 -33.97
C GLY A 259 -15.66 -10.66 -34.49
N LEU A 260 -15.05 -9.53 -34.81
CA LEU A 260 -13.61 -9.48 -35.14
C LEU A 260 -12.79 -9.59 -33.85
N SER A 261 -11.80 -10.49 -33.81
CA SER A 261 -10.87 -10.58 -32.68
C SER A 261 -9.83 -9.46 -32.74
N VAL A 262 -9.23 -9.09 -31.59
CA VAL A 262 -8.11 -8.14 -31.54
C VAL A 262 -6.96 -8.60 -32.45
N ASP A 263 -6.67 -9.91 -32.43
CA ASP A 263 -5.68 -10.53 -33.31
C ASP A 263 -6.06 -10.40 -34.80
N GLY A 264 -7.33 -10.63 -35.14
CA GLY A 264 -7.85 -10.46 -36.49
C GLY A 264 -7.80 -8.99 -36.97
N PHE A 265 -7.95 -8.01 -36.08
CA PHE A 265 -7.81 -6.60 -36.42
C PHE A 265 -6.33 -6.21 -36.56
N ALA A 266 -5.49 -6.60 -35.60
CA ALA A 266 -4.08 -6.24 -35.55
C ALA A 266 -3.26 -6.84 -36.70
N SER A 267 -3.62 -8.06 -37.13
CA SER A 267 -2.99 -8.75 -38.27
C SER A 267 -3.48 -8.27 -39.64
N ASN A 268 -4.53 -7.44 -39.70
CA ASN A 268 -5.04 -6.91 -40.96
C ASN A 268 -4.13 -5.76 -41.45
N PRO A 269 -3.56 -5.86 -42.67
CA PRO A 269 -2.69 -4.83 -43.22
C PRO A 269 -3.43 -3.53 -43.57
N ASP A 270 -4.77 -3.58 -43.70
CA ASP A 270 -5.59 -2.41 -43.97
C ASP A 270 -7.05 -2.63 -43.49
N PRO A 271 -7.32 -2.58 -42.17
CA PRO A 271 -8.62 -2.93 -41.61
C PRO A 271 -9.74 -1.96 -41.99
N ILE A 272 -9.41 -0.76 -42.48
CA ILE A 272 -10.39 0.31 -42.74
C ILE A 272 -10.23 0.96 -44.12
N GLY A 273 -9.33 0.47 -44.97
CA GLY A 273 -9.07 1.05 -46.30
C GLY A 273 -8.25 2.35 -46.26
N SER A 274 -7.50 2.59 -45.18
CA SER A 274 -6.66 3.78 -44.98
C SER A 274 -5.19 3.56 -45.33
N GLY A 275 -4.82 2.34 -45.78
CA GLY A 275 -3.43 1.97 -46.07
C GLY A 275 -2.53 1.88 -44.83
N THR A 276 -3.12 1.77 -43.64
CA THR A 276 -2.39 1.65 -42.36
C THR A 276 -2.75 0.32 -41.70
N SER A 277 -1.76 -0.44 -41.21
CA SER A 277 -2.04 -1.73 -40.56
C SER A 277 -2.75 -1.54 -39.22
N GLY A 278 -3.59 -2.52 -38.86
CA GLY A 278 -4.38 -2.47 -37.62
C GLY A 278 -3.52 -2.39 -36.36
N SER A 279 -2.32 -3.01 -36.37
CA SER A 279 -1.33 -2.89 -35.29
C SER A 279 -0.85 -1.45 -35.07
N VAL A 280 -0.59 -0.70 -36.14
CA VAL A 280 -0.15 0.69 -36.08
C VAL A 280 -1.28 1.60 -35.60
N MET A 281 -2.50 1.36 -36.09
CA MET A 281 -3.68 2.10 -35.65
C MET A 281 -3.97 1.90 -34.15
N LEU A 282 -3.93 0.66 -33.66
CA LEU A 282 -4.13 0.36 -32.24
C LEU A 282 -3.11 1.07 -31.36
N ASN A 283 -1.85 1.10 -31.80
CA ASN A 283 -0.79 1.79 -31.10
C ASN A 283 -1.00 3.31 -31.05
N GLN A 284 -1.35 3.94 -32.17
CA GLN A 284 -1.63 5.38 -32.20
C GLN A 284 -2.81 5.77 -31.32
N ILE A 285 -3.89 4.98 -31.33
CA ILE A 285 -5.06 5.19 -30.46
C ILE A 285 -4.68 5.01 -28.99
N ALA A 286 -3.85 4.02 -28.66
CA ALA A 286 -3.43 3.78 -27.29
C ALA A 286 -2.51 4.87 -26.73
N GLN A 287 -1.70 5.52 -27.58
CA GLN A 287 -0.78 6.61 -27.20
C GLN A 287 -1.46 7.98 -27.16
N PHE A 288 -2.35 8.29 -28.10
CA PHE A 288 -2.87 9.65 -28.31
C PHE A 288 -4.38 9.77 -28.17
N GLY A 289 -5.11 8.67 -27.97
CA GLY A 289 -6.55 8.64 -28.15
C GLY A 289 -6.94 9.08 -29.57
N LEU A 290 -8.21 9.44 -29.75
CA LEU A 290 -8.72 10.04 -31.00
C LEU A 290 -9.27 11.45 -30.75
N THR A 291 -8.58 12.26 -29.95
CA THR A 291 -9.06 13.60 -29.60
C THR A 291 -8.52 14.68 -30.53
N ASP A 292 -9.41 15.61 -30.85
CA ASP A 292 -9.14 16.87 -31.54
C ASP A 292 -8.02 17.64 -30.80
N PRO A 293 -6.93 18.04 -31.48
CA PRO A 293 -5.78 18.73 -30.86
C PRO A 293 -6.11 20.11 -30.24
N THR A 294 -7.37 20.54 -30.25
CA THR A 294 -7.84 21.79 -29.64
C THR A 294 -8.45 21.63 -28.24
N VAL A 295 -8.62 20.41 -27.72
CA VAL A 295 -9.28 20.17 -26.41
C VAL A 295 -8.25 20.10 -25.27
N ALA A 296 -8.14 21.20 -24.52
CA ALA A 296 -7.28 21.37 -23.34
C ALA A 296 -7.79 20.64 -22.07
N VAL A 297 -8.31 19.42 -22.20
CA VAL A 297 -8.81 18.62 -21.08
C VAL A 297 -8.16 17.25 -21.17
N ASP A 298 -7.37 16.88 -20.15
CA ASP A 298 -6.83 15.53 -19.99
C ASP A 298 -8.01 14.53 -19.93
N PRO A 299 -8.22 13.70 -20.97
CA PRO A 299 -9.34 12.74 -21.01
C PRO A 299 -9.23 11.66 -19.92
N ASN A 300 -8.05 11.53 -19.31
CA ASN A 300 -7.66 10.41 -18.45
C ASN A 300 -7.67 10.78 -16.95
N GLY A 301 -7.75 12.07 -16.62
CA GLY A 301 -7.68 12.56 -15.23
C GLY A 301 -6.41 12.16 -14.48
N ASN A 302 -5.33 11.83 -15.20
CA ASN A 302 -4.09 11.28 -14.65
C ASN A 302 -2.84 12.11 -15.01
N PHE A 303 -3.03 13.39 -15.37
CA PHE A 303 -1.98 14.36 -15.68
C PHE A 303 -1.10 13.97 -16.89
N TRP A 304 -1.67 13.34 -17.91
CA TRP A 304 -0.95 12.98 -19.16
C TRP A 304 0.16 11.93 -18.98
N VAL A 305 0.14 11.14 -17.91
CA VAL A 305 1.14 10.08 -17.68
C VAL A 305 0.74 8.81 -18.44
N THR A 306 1.61 8.35 -19.34
CA THR A 306 1.42 7.12 -20.14
C THR A 306 2.52 6.10 -19.83
N ASN A 307 2.20 4.98 -19.17
CA ASN A 307 3.13 3.86 -18.98
C ASN A 307 3.19 2.92 -20.21
N LEU A 308 3.13 3.47 -21.42
CA LEU A 308 3.34 2.72 -22.65
C LEU A 308 4.74 3.03 -23.18
N THR A 309 5.51 1.97 -23.46
CA THR A 309 6.75 2.09 -24.23
C THR A 309 6.43 2.75 -25.58
N SER A 310 7.11 3.85 -25.89
CA SER A 310 7.03 4.49 -27.19
C SER A 310 7.49 3.55 -28.29
N VAL A 311 6.71 3.45 -29.36
CA VAL A 311 7.04 2.62 -30.54
C VAL A 311 7.20 3.51 -31.75
N THR A 312 8.33 3.38 -32.44
CA THR A 312 8.61 4.07 -33.71
C THR A 312 8.80 3.07 -34.86
N GLY A 313 8.13 3.32 -36.00
CA GLY A 313 8.25 2.53 -37.23
C GLY A 313 7.04 2.73 -38.17
N GLN A 314 7.27 2.81 -39.49
CA GLN A 314 6.21 2.97 -40.49
C GLN A 314 5.71 1.63 -41.08
N LEU A 315 6.44 0.52 -40.88
CA LEU A 315 6.12 -0.79 -41.44
C LEU A 315 6.11 -1.89 -40.37
N PRO A 316 5.31 -2.97 -40.53
CA PRO A 316 5.20 -4.05 -39.53
C PRO A 316 6.51 -4.76 -39.17
N THR A 317 7.52 -4.69 -40.05
CA THR A 317 8.85 -5.27 -39.84
C THR A 317 9.85 -4.32 -39.18
N ASP A 318 9.52 -3.02 -39.07
CA ASP A 318 10.38 -1.96 -38.56
C ASP A 318 9.92 -1.42 -37.20
N VAL A 319 9.20 -2.25 -36.43
CA VAL A 319 8.76 -1.90 -35.09
C VAL A 319 9.98 -1.94 -34.16
N THR A 320 10.54 -0.77 -33.86
CA THR A 320 11.56 -0.61 -32.82
C THR A 320 10.89 -0.13 -31.54
N TRP A 321 11.06 -0.92 -30.47
CA TRP A 321 10.59 -0.60 -29.13
C TRP A 321 11.68 0.22 -28.44
N ASP A 322 11.46 1.51 -28.22
CA ASP A 322 12.40 2.34 -27.45
C ASP A 322 12.03 2.29 -25.97
N VAL A 323 12.75 1.43 -25.24
CA VAL A 323 12.59 1.24 -23.80
C VAL A 323 13.33 2.28 -22.96
N SER A 324 14.02 3.26 -23.59
CA SER A 324 14.77 4.30 -22.86
C SER A 324 13.96 5.53 -22.49
N GLN A 325 12.69 5.63 -22.93
CA GLN A 325 11.80 6.76 -22.68
C GLN A 325 10.53 6.41 -21.89
N ALA A 326 10.46 5.20 -21.33
CA ALA A 326 9.39 4.79 -20.42
C ALA A 326 9.73 5.13 -18.96
#